data_AF-A0A961ZGQ0-F1
#
_entry.id   AF-A0A961ZGQ0-F1
#
_cell.length_a   1.000
_cell.length_b   1.000
_cell.length_c   1.000
_cell.angle_alpha   90.00
_cell.angle_beta   90.00
_cell.angle_gamma   90.00
#
_symmetry.space_group_name_H-M   'P 1'
#
loop_
_entity.id
_entity.type
_entity.pdbx_description
1 polymer ?
#
loop_
_entity_poly.entity_id
_entity_poly.type
_entity_poly.pdbx_seq_one_letter_code
_entity_poly.pdbx_strand_id
1 'polypeptide(L)'
;MAMMFANLSNVPPAQAAGGEACKSRALADLKRLHPAGHRIYAGLANKSDFTHWITCDDVQLGLATAVHEGVHVLTEEIDAYPLIGGGRLRRVPASEALFPPRVLAPRFDAASTYVETYLRPGAATSAEEFGFLLDEFNAYAHDLHAAIALRRLATPGQSASHRDGLAALMAFVAAYIGEAERAHPATWRRLLSSDVRPTVARLWSQAEQVMGASCSIPDFGDETPAFLAPVCRATAQSALGTLLGRPPLCPVRCARPSVARADSD
;
A
#
# COMPACT_ATOMS: atom_id res chain seq x y z
N MET A 1 -17.77 -8.33 1.23
CA MET A 1 -17.42 -7.18 2.08
C MET A 1 -18.61 -6.22 2.05
N ALA A 2 -19.40 -6.14 3.12
CA ALA A 2 -20.64 -5.35 3.14
C ALA A 2 -20.32 -3.94 3.64
N MET A 3 -20.19 -2.98 2.72
CA MET A 3 -20.15 -1.56 3.06
C MET A 3 -21.59 -1.03 3.19
N MET A 4 -21.84 -0.30 4.26
CA MET A 4 -23.12 0.39 4.51
C MET A 4 -23.37 1.47 3.45
N PHE A 5 -24.50 1.35 2.76
CA PHE A 5 -25.03 2.38 1.87
C PHE A 5 -25.66 3.51 2.69
N ALA A 6 -25.07 4.70 2.65
CA ALA A 6 -25.73 5.93 3.09
C ALA A 6 -26.47 6.58 1.90
N ASN A 7 -27.75 6.89 2.10
CA ASN A 7 -28.65 7.55 1.15
C ASN A 7 -28.07 8.89 0.64
N LEU A 8 -27.95 9.02 -0.69
CA LEU A 8 -27.61 10.28 -1.36
C LEU A 8 -28.84 11.18 -1.43
N SER A 9 -28.81 12.27 -0.68
CA SER A 9 -29.75 13.39 -0.82
C SER A 9 -29.17 14.46 -1.77
N ASN A 10 -29.99 14.91 -2.71
CA ASN A 10 -29.93 16.11 -3.56
C ASN A 10 -28.66 16.97 -3.50
N VAL A 11 -27.75 16.76 -4.47
CA VAL A 11 -26.66 17.70 -4.78
C VAL A 11 -27.13 18.69 -5.87
N PRO A 12 -26.96 20.02 -5.69
CA PRO A 12 -27.31 21.02 -6.70
C PRO A 12 -26.60 20.81 -8.05
N PRO A 13 -27.27 21.03 -9.20
CA PRO A 13 -26.74 20.73 -10.53
C PRO A 13 -25.44 21.47 -10.89
N ALA A 14 -25.18 22.66 -10.32
CA ALA A 14 -23.93 23.39 -10.53
C ALA A 14 -22.73 22.76 -9.81
N GLN A 15 -22.94 22.15 -8.63
CA GLN A 15 -21.91 21.39 -7.92
C GLN A 15 -21.63 20.05 -8.61
N ALA A 16 -22.65 19.42 -9.18
CA ALA A 16 -22.49 18.20 -9.97
C ALA A 16 -21.65 18.42 -11.24
N ALA A 17 -21.92 19.50 -12.00
CA ALA A 17 -21.17 19.84 -13.22
C ALA A 17 -19.69 20.21 -12.93
N GLY A 18 -19.41 20.91 -11.83
CA GLY A 18 -18.04 21.22 -11.40
C GLY A 18 -17.25 19.97 -11.00
N GLY A 19 -17.90 19.02 -10.33
CA GLY A 19 -17.31 17.73 -9.97
C GLY A 19 -16.93 16.88 -11.18
N GLU A 20 -17.79 16.80 -12.20
CA GLU A 20 -17.52 16.01 -13.40
C GLU A 20 -16.34 16.57 -14.22
N ALA A 21 -16.26 17.89 -14.39
CA ALA A 21 -15.14 18.55 -15.07
C ALA A 21 -13.80 18.34 -14.34
N CYS A 22 -13.82 18.40 -13.00
CA CYS A 22 -12.66 18.10 -12.17
C CYS A 22 -12.19 16.64 -12.34
N LYS A 23 -13.10 15.66 -12.23
CA LYS A 23 -12.76 14.23 -12.39
C LYS A 23 -12.18 13.93 -13.76
N SER A 24 -12.75 14.52 -14.83
CA SER A 24 -12.20 14.37 -16.18
C SER A 24 -10.78 14.92 -16.30
N ARG A 25 -10.48 16.05 -15.65
CA ARG A 25 -9.14 16.63 -15.64
C ARG A 25 -8.17 15.77 -14.83
N ALA A 26 -8.60 15.30 -13.65
CA ALA A 26 -7.81 14.42 -12.80
C ALA A 26 -7.42 13.13 -13.53
N LEU A 27 -8.34 12.50 -14.27
CA LEU A 27 -8.04 11.34 -15.10
C LEU A 27 -7.06 11.65 -16.24
N ALA A 28 -7.19 12.81 -16.89
CA ALA A 28 -6.25 13.25 -17.91
C ALA A 28 -4.84 13.48 -17.33
N ASP A 29 -4.76 14.06 -16.13
CA ASP A 29 -3.51 14.25 -15.40
C ASP A 29 -2.91 12.92 -14.95
N LEU A 30 -3.72 11.98 -14.45
CA LEU A 30 -3.28 10.62 -14.13
C LEU A 30 -2.68 9.95 -15.36
N LYS A 31 -3.37 9.99 -16.52
CA LYS A 31 -2.88 9.42 -17.78
C LYS A 31 -1.53 10.00 -18.19
N ARG A 32 -1.35 11.31 -18.02
CA ARG A 32 -0.18 12.06 -18.46
C ARG A 32 1.01 11.92 -17.51
N LEU A 33 0.77 12.03 -16.21
CA LEU A 33 1.80 12.10 -15.17
C LEU A 33 2.13 10.71 -14.59
N HIS A 34 1.15 9.81 -14.55
CA HIS A 34 1.30 8.46 -14.00
C HIS A 34 0.60 7.41 -14.86
N PRO A 35 1.16 7.08 -16.04
CA PRO A 35 0.58 6.08 -16.95
C PRO A 35 0.36 4.70 -16.30
N ALA A 36 1.12 4.36 -15.25
CA ALA A 36 0.94 3.11 -14.50
C ALA A 36 -0.38 3.06 -13.73
N GLY A 37 -0.74 4.11 -12.98
CA GLY A 37 -2.01 4.21 -12.27
C GLY A 37 -3.18 4.34 -13.22
N HIS A 38 -3.00 5.04 -14.35
CA HIS A 38 -4.03 5.04 -15.40
C HIS A 38 -4.28 3.64 -15.99
N ARG A 39 -3.29 2.74 -16.02
CA ARG A 39 -3.52 1.34 -16.43
C ARG A 39 -4.39 0.58 -15.44
N ILE A 40 -4.32 0.89 -14.14
CA ILE A 40 -5.24 0.34 -13.14
C ILE A 40 -6.66 0.79 -13.50
N TYR A 41 -6.90 2.11 -13.62
CA TYR A 41 -8.19 2.65 -14.07
C TYR A 41 -8.68 2.00 -15.37
N ALA A 42 -7.82 1.88 -16.38
CA ALA A 42 -8.17 1.30 -17.67
C ALA A 42 -8.51 -0.19 -17.60
N GLY A 43 -7.91 -0.93 -16.65
CA GLY A 43 -8.11 -2.37 -16.46
C GLY A 43 -9.43 -2.75 -15.82
N LEU A 44 -10.01 -1.88 -14.98
CA LEU A 44 -11.25 -2.16 -14.25
C LEU A 44 -12.45 -2.41 -15.16
N ALA A 45 -13.32 -3.37 -14.83
CA ALA A 45 -14.58 -3.54 -15.56
C ALA A 45 -15.51 -2.34 -15.32
N ASN A 46 -15.64 -1.92 -14.07
CA ASN A 46 -16.47 -0.79 -13.68
C ASN A 46 -15.63 0.45 -13.32
N LYS A 47 -15.76 1.52 -14.11
CA LYS A 47 -14.99 2.76 -13.91
C LYS A 47 -15.45 3.58 -12.71
N SER A 48 -16.65 3.33 -12.17
CA SER A 48 -17.13 4.04 -10.97
C SER A 48 -16.29 3.70 -9.75
N ASP A 49 -15.80 2.47 -9.65
CA ASP A 49 -15.04 1.96 -8.48
C ASP A 49 -13.70 2.67 -8.31
N PHE A 50 -13.23 3.34 -9.37
CA PHE A 50 -12.08 4.24 -9.32
C PHE A 50 -12.50 5.70 -9.17
N THR A 51 -13.45 6.15 -9.99
CA THR A 51 -13.78 7.59 -10.12
C THR A 51 -14.55 8.16 -8.94
N HIS A 52 -15.10 7.32 -8.06
CA HIS A 52 -15.74 7.81 -6.83
C HIS A 52 -14.72 8.29 -5.78
N TRP A 53 -13.49 7.76 -5.79
CA TRP A 53 -12.41 8.16 -4.89
C TRP A 53 -11.74 9.48 -5.28
N ILE A 54 -11.96 9.94 -6.52
CA ILE A 54 -11.41 11.20 -6.98
C ILE A 54 -12.17 12.35 -6.31
N THR A 55 -11.50 13.02 -5.37
CA THR A 55 -11.94 14.26 -4.73
C THR A 55 -11.30 15.47 -5.44
N CYS A 56 -11.96 16.62 -5.33
CA CYS A 56 -11.53 17.85 -6.01
C CYS A 56 -10.82 18.85 -5.08
N ASP A 57 -10.87 18.61 -3.77
CA ASP A 57 -10.22 19.45 -2.76
C ASP A 57 -8.73 19.09 -2.61
N ASP A 58 -8.39 17.82 -2.83
CA ASP A 58 -7.02 17.33 -2.98
C ASP A 58 -6.96 16.26 -4.07
N VAL A 59 -6.61 16.71 -5.29
CA VAL A 59 -6.57 15.84 -6.46
C VAL A 59 -5.44 14.80 -6.36
N GLN A 60 -4.34 15.13 -5.68
CA GLN A 60 -3.22 14.19 -5.53
C GLN A 60 -3.61 13.05 -4.60
N LEU A 61 -4.18 13.37 -3.43
CA LEU A 61 -4.68 12.38 -2.50
C LEU A 61 -5.79 11.54 -3.13
N GLY A 62 -6.80 12.19 -3.73
CA GLY A 62 -7.91 11.49 -4.36
C GLY A 62 -7.49 10.54 -5.49
N LEU A 63 -6.49 10.91 -6.31
CA LEU A 63 -5.97 10.03 -7.35
C LEU A 63 -5.11 8.89 -6.79
N ALA A 64 -4.30 9.13 -5.75
CA ALA A 64 -3.51 8.07 -5.11
C ALA A 64 -4.43 7.03 -4.46
N THR A 65 -5.44 7.47 -3.71
CA THR A 65 -6.48 6.61 -3.14
C THR A 65 -7.27 5.88 -4.23
N ALA A 66 -7.66 6.54 -5.32
CA ALA A 66 -8.33 5.87 -6.43
C ALA A 66 -7.47 4.76 -7.05
N VAL A 67 -6.15 4.96 -7.15
CA VAL A 67 -5.20 3.94 -7.60
C VAL A 67 -5.10 2.78 -6.60
N HIS A 68 -5.00 3.08 -5.30
CA HIS A 68 -5.00 2.08 -4.23
C HIS A 68 -6.21 1.15 -4.32
N GLU A 69 -7.40 1.74 -4.32
CA GLU A 69 -8.66 1.02 -4.29
C GLU A 69 -8.93 0.31 -5.63
N GLY A 70 -8.55 0.93 -6.74
CA GLY A 70 -8.55 0.28 -8.04
C GLY A 70 -7.63 -0.94 -8.12
N VAL A 71 -6.54 -0.99 -7.34
CA VAL A 71 -5.71 -2.21 -7.26
C VAL A 71 -6.46 -3.34 -6.60
N HIS A 72 -7.20 -3.11 -5.51
CA HIS A 72 -8.02 -4.15 -4.87
C HIS A 72 -9.07 -4.72 -5.81
N VAL A 73 -9.85 -3.84 -6.46
CA VAL A 73 -10.88 -4.26 -7.42
C VAL A 73 -10.26 -5.06 -8.56
N LEU A 74 -9.15 -4.57 -9.11
CA LEU A 74 -8.48 -5.28 -10.20
C LEU A 74 -7.91 -6.61 -9.74
N THR A 75 -7.31 -6.70 -8.54
CA THR A 75 -6.83 -7.97 -7.96
C THR A 75 -7.96 -9.00 -7.87
N GLU A 76 -9.15 -8.58 -7.45
CA GLU A 76 -10.34 -9.44 -7.38
C GLU A 76 -10.81 -9.88 -8.77
N GLU A 77 -10.94 -8.94 -9.72
CA GLU A 77 -11.41 -9.21 -11.09
C GLU A 77 -10.50 -10.20 -11.85
N ILE A 78 -9.18 -10.13 -11.64
CA ILE A 78 -8.21 -10.92 -12.41
C ILE A 78 -7.55 -12.06 -11.63
N ASP A 79 -7.88 -12.22 -10.34
CA ASP A 79 -7.26 -13.14 -9.39
C ASP A 79 -5.71 -13.09 -9.39
N ALA A 80 -5.16 -11.88 -9.47
CA ALA A 80 -3.72 -11.66 -9.54
C ALA A 80 -3.34 -10.25 -9.09
N TYR A 81 -2.20 -10.09 -8.43
CA TYR A 81 -1.66 -8.79 -8.07
C TYR A 81 -1.15 -8.06 -9.32
N PRO A 82 -1.70 -6.89 -9.69
CA PRO A 82 -1.17 -6.08 -10.79
C PRO A 82 0.16 -5.45 -10.38
N LEU A 83 1.15 -5.45 -11.29
CA LEU A 83 2.48 -4.89 -11.04
C LEU A 83 2.64 -3.46 -11.56
N ILE A 84 3.43 -2.66 -10.83
CA ILE A 84 3.94 -1.38 -11.33
C ILE A 84 4.83 -1.67 -12.54
N GLY A 85 4.58 -0.94 -13.63
CA GLY A 85 5.23 -1.21 -14.93
C GLY A 85 4.48 -2.20 -15.83
N GLY A 86 3.43 -2.84 -15.33
CA GLY A 86 2.63 -3.81 -16.08
C GLY A 86 2.97 -5.27 -15.77
N GLY A 87 2.11 -6.19 -16.23
CA GLY A 87 2.14 -7.59 -15.83
C GLY A 87 1.37 -7.86 -14.54
N ARG A 88 1.32 -9.12 -14.13
CA ARG A 88 0.59 -9.59 -12.95
C ARG A 88 1.28 -10.79 -12.30
N LEU A 89 1.11 -10.93 -10.99
CA LEU A 89 1.53 -12.10 -10.23
C LEU A 89 0.31 -12.85 -9.75
N ARG A 90 0.31 -14.18 -9.87
CA ARG A 90 -0.79 -14.99 -9.34
C ARG A 90 -0.98 -14.70 -7.85
N ARG A 91 -2.23 -14.53 -7.44
CA ARG A 91 -2.57 -14.31 -6.04
C ARG A 91 -2.13 -15.50 -5.18
N VAL A 92 -1.65 -15.23 -3.97
CA VAL A 92 -1.34 -16.31 -3.02
C VAL A 92 -2.68 -16.86 -2.51
N PRO A 93 -3.02 -18.12 -2.79
CA PRO A 93 -4.31 -18.66 -2.39
C PRO A 93 -4.40 -18.76 -0.87
N ALA A 94 -5.61 -18.60 -0.34
CA ALA A 94 -5.93 -18.94 1.03
C ALA A 94 -5.47 -20.38 1.32
N SER A 95 -4.86 -20.59 2.48
CA SER A 95 -4.28 -21.87 2.85
C SER A 95 -4.27 -22.01 4.36
N GLU A 96 -4.74 -23.13 4.86
CA GLU A 96 -4.66 -23.48 6.29
C GLU A 96 -3.21 -23.57 6.80
N ALA A 97 -2.24 -23.69 5.89
CA ALA A 97 -0.82 -23.68 6.23
C ALA A 97 -0.31 -22.27 6.59
N LEU A 98 -1.03 -21.19 6.24
CA LEU A 98 -0.67 -19.81 6.56
C LEU A 98 -1.39 -19.37 7.83
N PHE A 99 -0.66 -18.98 8.87
CA PHE A 99 -1.27 -18.44 10.09
C PHE A 99 -1.88 -17.04 9.83
N PRO A 100 -2.88 -16.59 10.61
CA PRO A 100 -3.52 -15.30 10.40
C PRO A 100 -2.62 -14.13 10.85
N PRO A 101 -2.43 -13.06 10.04
CA PRO A 101 -1.54 -11.95 10.39
C PRO A 101 -1.83 -11.24 11.72
N ARG A 102 -3.06 -11.28 12.23
CA ARG A 102 -3.45 -10.67 13.51
C ARG A 102 -2.59 -11.07 14.72
N VAL A 103 -1.93 -12.23 14.68
CA VAL A 103 -1.00 -12.65 15.73
C VAL A 103 0.18 -11.68 15.92
N LEU A 104 0.44 -10.84 14.93
CA LEU A 104 1.50 -9.84 14.94
C LEU A 104 1.10 -8.53 15.63
N ALA A 105 -0.20 -8.27 15.82
CA ALA A 105 -0.70 -7.00 16.36
C ALA A 105 0.01 -6.56 17.66
N PRO A 106 0.28 -7.46 18.64
CA PRO A 106 0.97 -7.07 19.88
C PRO A 106 2.42 -6.61 19.73
N ARG A 107 3.01 -6.72 18.53
CA ARG A 107 4.40 -6.28 18.24
C ARG A 107 4.51 -4.83 17.80
N PHE A 108 3.38 -4.22 17.48
CA PHE A 108 3.31 -2.87 16.94
C PHE A 108 2.58 -1.96 17.91
N ASP A 109 2.71 -0.65 17.70
CA ASP A 109 2.01 0.33 18.50
C ASP A 109 0.49 0.16 18.33
N ALA A 110 -0.20 -0.14 19.43
CA ALA A 110 -1.64 -0.34 19.44
C ALA A 110 -2.43 0.94 19.11
N ALA A 111 -1.80 2.12 19.21
CA ALA A 111 -2.38 3.41 18.83
C ALA A 111 -2.26 3.70 17.32
N SER A 112 -1.48 2.92 16.56
CA SER A 112 -1.35 3.13 15.13
C SER A 112 -2.61 2.67 14.39
N THR A 113 -3.15 3.55 13.55
CA THR A 113 -4.34 3.28 12.72
C THR A 113 -4.11 2.13 11.75
N TYR A 114 -2.87 1.89 11.32
CA TYR A 114 -2.51 0.75 10.47
C TYR A 114 -2.64 -0.58 11.22
N VAL A 115 -2.28 -0.61 12.50
CA VAL A 115 -2.43 -1.83 13.32
C VAL A 115 -3.91 -2.08 13.59
N GLU A 116 -4.66 -1.03 13.93
CA GLU A 116 -6.10 -1.09 14.09
C GLU A 116 -6.80 -1.63 12.84
N THR A 117 -6.44 -1.12 11.67
CA THR A 117 -7.09 -1.47 10.41
C THR A 117 -6.70 -2.86 9.92
N TYR A 118 -5.40 -3.18 9.90
CA TYR A 118 -4.89 -4.33 9.13
C TYR A 118 -4.51 -5.55 9.97
N LEU A 119 -4.39 -5.42 11.29
CA LEU A 119 -3.96 -6.51 12.17
C LEU A 119 -4.94 -6.82 13.32
N ARG A 120 -5.91 -5.95 13.63
CA ARG A 120 -6.87 -6.26 14.72
C ARG A 120 -7.96 -7.24 14.27
N PRO A 121 -8.43 -8.14 15.15
CA PRO A 121 -9.55 -9.02 14.86
C PRO A 121 -10.82 -8.24 14.49
N GLY A 122 -11.51 -8.67 13.44
CA GLY A 122 -12.76 -8.05 12.98
C GLY A 122 -12.59 -6.74 12.20
N ALA A 123 -11.35 -6.31 11.92
CA ALA A 123 -11.06 -5.16 11.05
C ALA A 123 -10.99 -5.61 9.58
N ALA A 124 -9.88 -5.36 8.87
CA ALA A 124 -9.71 -5.78 7.48
C ALA A 124 -9.45 -7.29 7.35
N THR A 125 -9.83 -7.88 6.21
CA THR A 125 -9.57 -9.30 5.88
C THR A 125 -8.07 -9.64 5.92
N SER A 126 -7.19 -8.65 5.73
CA SER A 126 -5.74 -8.80 5.90
C SER A 126 -5.33 -9.27 7.30
N ALA A 127 -6.14 -9.05 8.34
CA ALA A 127 -5.88 -9.53 9.68
C ALA A 127 -6.02 -11.06 9.79
N GLU A 128 -6.82 -11.66 8.92
CA GLU A 128 -7.13 -13.09 8.90
C GLU A 128 -6.32 -13.84 7.85
N GLU A 129 -6.05 -13.21 6.71
CA GLU A 129 -5.49 -13.90 5.54
C GLU A 129 -4.25 -13.19 4.97
N PHE A 130 -3.13 -13.93 4.88
CA PHE A 130 -1.88 -13.39 4.34
C PHE A 130 -1.98 -12.93 2.88
N GLY A 131 -2.83 -13.57 2.07
CA GLY A 131 -3.07 -13.13 0.69
C GLY A 131 -3.70 -11.74 0.62
N PHE A 132 -4.56 -11.38 1.57
CA PHE A 132 -5.10 -10.02 1.66
C PHE A 132 -4.07 -9.03 2.24
N LEU A 133 -3.21 -9.45 3.17
CA LEU A 133 -2.09 -8.60 3.59
C LEU A 133 -1.14 -8.26 2.42
N LEU A 134 -0.89 -9.21 1.51
CA LEU A 134 -0.11 -8.96 0.29
C LEU A 134 -0.85 -8.05 -0.71
N ASP A 135 -2.17 -8.09 -0.72
CA ASP A 135 -3.00 -7.19 -1.54
C ASP A 135 -2.88 -5.75 -1.04
N GLU A 136 -3.06 -5.51 0.26
CA GLU A 136 -2.80 -4.22 0.92
C GLU A 136 -1.38 -3.71 0.67
N PHE A 137 -0.40 -4.60 0.81
CA PHE A 137 1.00 -4.27 0.55
C PHE A 137 1.23 -3.83 -0.91
N ASN A 138 0.59 -4.48 -1.87
CA ASN A 138 0.67 -4.09 -3.27
C ASN A 138 -0.09 -2.77 -3.53
N ALA A 139 -1.29 -2.61 -2.96
CA ALA A 139 -2.10 -1.41 -3.10
C ALA A 139 -1.37 -0.16 -2.58
N TYR A 140 -0.78 -0.21 -1.38
CA TYR A 140 0.05 0.88 -0.85
C TYR A 140 1.32 1.14 -1.66
N ALA A 141 1.88 0.13 -2.34
CA ALA A 141 3.01 0.36 -3.25
C ALA A 141 2.56 1.16 -4.48
N HIS A 142 1.37 0.89 -5.02
CA HIS A 142 0.80 1.65 -6.13
C HIS A 142 0.35 3.05 -5.70
N ASP A 143 -0.26 3.17 -4.52
CA ASP A 143 -0.63 4.44 -3.88
C ASP A 143 0.57 5.39 -3.79
N LEU A 144 1.63 4.99 -3.09
CA LEU A 144 2.81 5.82 -2.90
C LEU A 144 3.50 6.14 -4.24
N HIS A 145 3.49 5.19 -5.18
CA HIS A 145 4.02 5.42 -6.52
C HIS A 145 3.20 6.47 -7.30
N ALA A 146 1.88 6.47 -7.17
CA ALA A 146 1.01 7.49 -7.73
C ALA A 146 1.26 8.85 -7.04
N ALA A 147 1.29 8.88 -5.71
CA ALA A 147 1.53 10.07 -4.92
C ALA A 147 2.85 10.77 -5.29
N ILE A 148 3.94 10.01 -5.49
CA ILE A 148 5.25 10.52 -5.95
C ILE A 148 5.12 11.22 -7.31
N ALA A 149 4.48 10.56 -8.28
CA ALA A 149 4.37 11.08 -9.65
C ALA A 149 3.42 12.28 -9.74
N LEU A 150 2.40 12.30 -8.90
CA LEU A 150 1.35 13.32 -8.87
C LEU A 150 1.66 14.46 -7.87
N ARG A 151 2.83 14.47 -7.23
CA ARG A 151 3.21 15.46 -6.20
C ARG A 151 3.00 16.94 -6.58
N ARG A 152 2.99 17.27 -7.88
CA ARG A 152 2.75 18.64 -8.37
C ARG A 152 1.27 19.05 -8.31
N LEU A 153 0.37 18.10 -8.08
CA LEU A 153 -1.07 18.31 -7.91
C LEU A 153 -1.46 18.37 -6.43
N ALA A 154 -0.51 18.19 -5.51
CA ALA A 154 -0.78 18.22 -4.08
C ALA A 154 -1.18 19.64 -3.64
N THR A 155 -2.17 19.72 -2.77
CA THR A 155 -2.58 20.98 -2.16
C THR A 155 -1.51 21.40 -1.13
N PRO A 156 -0.93 22.61 -1.25
CA PRO A 156 0.09 23.08 -0.31
C PRO A 156 -0.40 23.07 1.14
N GLY A 157 0.45 22.60 2.06
CA GLY A 157 0.14 22.56 3.50
C GLY A 157 -0.72 21.36 3.94
N GLN A 158 -1.18 20.51 3.02
CA GLN A 158 -1.75 19.22 3.36
C GLN A 158 -0.64 18.17 3.44
N SER A 159 -0.58 17.47 4.58
CA SER A 159 0.25 16.28 4.76
C SER A 159 -0.60 15.06 4.44
N ALA A 160 -0.04 14.13 3.68
CA ALA A 160 -0.68 12.85 3.39
C ALA A 160 0.28 11.72 3.75
N SER A 161 -0.19 10.78 4.56
CA SER A 161 0.59 9.66 5.12
C SER A 161 0.84 8.52 4.11
N HIS A 162 0.95 8.84 2.81
CA HIS A 162 1.16 7.87 1.72
C HIS A 162 2.34 6.91 1.99
N ARG A 163 3.43 7.44 2.56
CA ARG A 163 4.62 6.65 2.90
C ARG A 163 4.42 5.78 4.14
N ASP A 164 3.67 6.26 5.13
CA ASP A 164 3.44 5.53 6.37
C ASP A 164 2.67 4.23 6.11
N GLY A 165 1.71 4.25 5.19
CA GLY A 165 1.00 3.05 4.75
C GLY A 165 1.94 2.00 4.20
N LEU A 166 2.73 2.33 3.17
CA LEU A 166 3.67 1.35 2.61
C LEU A 166 4.71 0.89 3.66
N ALA A 167 5.18 1.80 4.52
CA ALA A 167 6.13 1.46 5.59
C ALA A 167 5.52 0.45 6.59
N ALA A 168 4.28 0.68 7.02
CA ALA A 168 3.56 -0.22 7.91
C ALA A 168 3.39 -1.60 7.29
N LEU A 169 2.95 -1.69 6.03
CA LEU A 169 2.75 -2.96 5.35
C LEU A 169 4.09 -3.69 5.10
N MET A 170 5.19 -2.97 4.79
CA MET A 170 6.53 -3.56 4.76
C MET A 170 6.91 -4.17 6.12
N ALA A 171 6.64 -3.47 7.22
CA ALA A 171 6.92 -3.95 8.57
C ALA A 171 6.08 -5.18 8.93
N PHE A 172 4.79 -5.18 8.58
CA PHE A 172 3.88 -6.30 8.84
C PHE A 172 4.28 -7.56 8.07
N VAL A 173 4.61 -7.43 6.78
CA VAL A 173 5.08 -8.54 5.96
C VAL A 173 6.43 -9.07 6.48
N ALA A 174 7.38 -8.19 6.83
CA ALA A 174 8.66 -8.61 7.40
C ALA A 174 8.47 -9.35 8.74
N ALA A 175 7.60 -8.85 9.62
CA ALA A 175 7.29 -9.47 10.89
C ALA A 175 6.57 -10.82 10.72
N TYR A 176 5.67 -10.93 9.73
CA TYR A 176 5.01 -12.19 9.37
C TYR A 176 6.01 -13.25 8.95
N ILE A 177 6.94 -12.89 8.07
CA ILE A 177 7.98 -13.79 7.56
C ILE A 177 8.92 -14.23 8.69
N GLY A 178 9.34 -13.29 9.55
CA GLY A 178 10.15 -13.60 10.74
C GLY A 178 9.42 -14.52 11.72
N GLU A 179 8.11 -14.33 11.91
CA GLU A 179 7.31 -15.18 12.77
C GLU A 179 7.09 -16.57 12.20
N ALA A 180 6.90 -16.67 10.88
CA ALA A 180 6.78 -17.93 10.18
C ALA A 180 8.02 -18.81 10.40
N GLU A 181 9.21 -18.26 10.18
CA GLU A 181 10.47 -18.99 10.38
C GLU A 181 10.63 -19.46 11.83
N ARG A 182 10.29 -18.62 12.80
CA ARG A 182 10.53 -18.85 14.23
C ARG A 182 9.54 -19.81 14.88
N ALA A 183 8.26 -19.70 14.54
CA ALA A 183 7.17 -20.32 15.31
C ALA A 183 6.14 -21.10 14.46
N HIS A 184 6.13 -20.94 13.14
CA HIS A 184 5.13 -21.57 12.28
C HIS A 184 5.78 -22.31 11.09
N PRO A 185 6.37 -23.51 11.32
CA PRO A 185 7.13 -24.23 10.30
C PRO A 185 6.30 -24.61 9.05
N ALA A 186 4.99 -24.83 9.21
CA ALA A 186 4.10 -25.07 8.06
C ALA A 186 3.99 -23.82 7.17
N THR A 187 3.77 -22.65 7.77
CA THR A 187 3.75 -21.35 7.08
C THR A 187 5.10 -21.06 6.44
N TRP A 188 6.21 -21.32 7.14
CA TRP A 188 7.55 -21.11 6.60
C TRP A 188 7.81 -21.93 5.34
N ARG A 189 7.50 -23.24 5.37
CA ARG A 189 7.59 -24.10 4.17
C ARG A 189 6.70 -23.59 3.03
N ARG A 190 5.48 -23.12 3.35
CA ARG A 190 4.58 -22.56 2.34
C ARG A 190 5.16 -21.28 1.73
N LEU A 191 5.71 -20.37 2.52
CA LEU A 191 6.34 -19.14 2.03
C LEU A 191 7.54 -19.42 1.12
N LEU A 192 8.29 -20.48 1.37
CA LEU A 192 9.45 -20.88 0.56
C LEU A 192 9.10 -21.68 -0.71
N SER A 193 7.83 -22.06 -0.89
CA SER A 193 7.39 -22.83 -2.06
C SER A 193 7.58 -22.07 -3.39
N SER A 194 7.70 -22.82 -4.49
CA SER A 194 8.00 -22.27 -5.81
C SER A 194 6.96 -21.30 -6.35
N ASP A 195 5.72 -21.36 -5.86
CA ASP A 195 4.62 -20.49 -6.28
C ASP A 195 4.45 -19.24 -5.38
N VAL A 196 4.85 -19.30 -4.10
CA VAL A 196 4.67 -18.19 -3.16
C VAL A 196 5.92 -17.30 -3.06
N ARG A 197 7.11 -17.92 -2.95
CA ARG A 197 8.37 -17.19 -2.74
C ARG A 197 8.61 -16.13 -3.84
N PRO A 198 8.48 -16.44 -5.14
CA PRO A 198 8.72 -15.44 -6.19
C PRO A 198 7.71 -14.29 -6.14
N THR A 199 6.45 -14.58 -5.77
CA THR A 199 5.40 -13.56 -5.65
C THR A 199 5.74 -12.56 -4.55
N VAL A 200 6.03 -13.04 -3.34
CA VAL A 200 6.41 -12.17 -2.21
C VAL A 200 7.69 -11.39 -2.52
N ALA A 201 8.71 -12.05 -3.08
CA ALA A 201 9.97 -11.39 -3.42
C ALA A 201 9.81 -10.29 -4.49
N ARG A 202 8.91 -10.48 -5.45
CA ARG A 202 8.64 -9.49 -6.50
C ARG A 202 7.85 -8.29 -5.97
N LEU A 203 6.81 -8.53 -5.17
CA LEU A 203 6.06 -7.46 -4.50
C LEU A 203 6.99 -6.66 -3.57
N TRP A 204 7.84 -7.34 -2.80
CA TRP A 204 8.83 -6.71 -1.93
C TRP A 204 9.81 -5.83 -2.71
N SER A 205 10.36 -6.33 -3.81
CA SER A 205 11.30 -5.56 -4.64
C SER A 205 10.65 -4.31 -5.25
N GLN A 206 9.37 -4.36 -5.57
CA GLN A 206 8.60 -3.20 -6.02
C GLN A 206 8.44 -2.17 -4.90
N ALA A 207 8.04 -2.62 -3.70
CA ALA A 207 7.89 -1.75 -2.55
C ALA A 207 9.21 -1.05 -2.17
N GLU A 208 10.34 -1.75 -2.18
CA GLU A 208 11.66 -1.15 -1.93
C GLU A 208 11.99 -0.01 -2.91
N GLN A 209 11.67 -0.20 -4.20
CA GLN A 209 11.90 0.82 -5.24
C GLN A 209 11.04 2.05 -5.00
N VAL A 210 9.75 1.85 -4.74
CA VAL A 210 8.80 2.95 -4.49
C VAL A 210 9.14 3.69 -3.19
N MET A 211 9.40 2.96 -2.11
CA MET A 211 9.80 3.53 -0.83
C MET A 211 11.08 4.37 -0.98
N GLY A 212 12.11 3.82 -1.63
CA GLY A 212 13.36 4.53 -1.90
C GLY A 212 13.17 5.82 -2.71
N ALA A 213 12.32 5.79 -3.74
CA ALA A 213 11.99 6.98 -4.53
C ALA A 213 11.25 8.04 -3.71
N SER A 214 10.46 7.63 -2.71
CA SER A 214 9.70 8.56 -1.87
C SER A 214 10.58 9.37 -0.91
N CYS A 215 11.73 8.85 -0.45
CA CYS A 215 12.44 9.38 0.74
C CYS A 215 12.97 10.81 0.65
N SER A 216 12.99 11.40 -0.55
CA SER A 216 13.42 12.79 -0.75
C SER A 216 12.27 13.78 -0.74
N ILE A 217 11.03 13.29 -0.65
CA ILE A 217 9.82 14.10 -0.66
C ILE A 217 9.45 14.39 0.80
N PRO A 218 9.38 15.66 1.23
CA PRO A 218 8.92 16.01 2.56
C PRO A 218 7.42 15.68 2.73
N ASP A 219 6.95 15.62 3.98
CA ASP A 219 5.52 15.60 4.34
C ASP A 219 4.70 14.45 3.71
N PHE A 220 5.36 13.32 3.44
CA PHE A 220 4.73 12.10 2.92
C PHE A 220 4.52 11.03 3.99
N GLY A 221 4.89 11.29 5.25
CA GLY A 221 4.70 10.37 6.36
C GLY A 221 5.57 10.69 7.59
N ASP A 222 4.98 10.49 8.77
CA ASP A 222 5.55 10.81 10.07
C ASP A 222 5.91 9.55 10.87
N GLU A 223 5.14 8.46 10.71
CA GLU A 223 5.36 7.17 11.39
C GLU A 223 6.40 6.29 10.68
N THR A 224 6.76 6.64 9.43
CA THR A 224 7.67 5.89 8.55
C THR A 224 8.94 5.39 9.26
N PRO A 225 9.70 6.20 10.03
CA PRO A 225 10.93 5.74 10.66
C PRO A 225 10.68 4.59 11.66
N ALA A 226 9.58 4.61 12.39
CA ALA A 226 9.24 3.58 13.38
C ALA A 226 8.98 2.22 12.69
N PHE A 227 8.24 2.23 11.57
CA PHE A 227 7.96 1.01 10.80
C PHE A 227 9.17 0.48 10.02
N LEU A 228 10.02 1.35 9.48
CA LEU A 228 11.16 0.92 8.68
C LEU A 228 12.38 0.50 9.51
N ALA A 229 12.49 0.94 10.77
CA ALA A 229 13.65 0.61 11.60
C ALA A 229 13.90 -0.91 11.74
N PRO A 230 12.89 -1.77 11.99
CA PRO A 230 13.08 -3.22 11.99
C PRO A 230 13.50 -3.78 10.61
N VAL A 231 12.89 -3.29 9.52
CA VAL A 231 13.20 -3.72 8.16
C VAL A 231 14.66 -3.40 7.80
N CYS A 232 15.13 -2.22 8.19
CA CYS A 232 16.50 -1.76 7.95
C CYS A 232 17.57 -2.51 8.75
N ARG A 233 17.20 -3.21 9.82
CA ARG A 233 18.11 -4.07 10.61
C ARG A 233 18.20 -5.50 10.06
N ALA A 234 17.33 -5.88 9.14
CA ALA A 234 17.30 -7.23 8.59
C ALA A 234 18.51 -7.48 7.68
N THR A 235 19.14 -8.65 7.84
CA THR A 235 20.32 -9.06 7.08
C THR A 235 19.96 -10.11 6.03
N ALA A 236 20.94 -10.53 5.22
CA ALA A 236 20.76 -11.65 4.29
C ALA A 236 20.39 -12.98 5.01
N GLN A 237 20.79 -13.14 6.28
CA GLN A 237 20.52 -14.31 7.10
C GLN A 237 19.21 -14.22 7.89
N SER A 238 18.54 -13.06 7.88
CA SER A 238 17.19 -12.95 8.47
C SER A 238 16.17 -13.77 7.67
N ALA A 239 15.04 -14.14 8.26
CA ALA A 239 13.93 -14.79 7.56
C ALA A 239 13.57 -14.09 6.24
N LEU A 240 13.46 -12.76 6.28
CA LEU A 240 13.19 -11.94 5.10
C LEU A 240 14.34 -12.06 4.08
N GLY A 241 15.59 -11.96 4.53
CA GLY A 241 16.75 -12.12 3.66
C GLY A 241 16.81 -13.50 2.97
N THR A 242 16.52 -14.56 3.71
CA THR A 242 16.41 -15.93 3.20
C THR A 242 15.30 -16.05 2.15
N LEU A 243 14.12 -15.52 2.44
CA LEU A 243 12.99 -15.52 1.51
C LEU A 243 13.33 -14.76 0.22
N LEU A 244 13.96 -13.59 0.33
CA LEU A 244 14.37 -12.77 -0.82
C LEU A 244 15.58 -13.34 -1.57
N GLY A 245 16.40 -14.17 -0.92
CA GLY A 245 17.70 -14.61 -1.44
C GLY A 245 18.78 -13.51 -1.46
N ARG A 246 18.52 -12.39 -0.76
CA ARG A 246 19.39 -11.21 -0.66
C ARG A 246 19.01 -10.42 0.59
N PRO A 247 19.89 -9.55 1.13
CA PRO A 247 19.46 -8.61 2.16
C PRO A 247 18.35 -7.67 1.62
N PRO A 248 17.37 -7.30 2.45
CA PRO A 248 16.42 -6.25 2.09
C PRO A 248 17.16 -4.91 1.96
N LEU A 249 16.70 -4.07 1.03
CA LEU A 249 17.23 -2.73 0.82
C LEU A 249 16.67 -1.80 1.89
N CYS A 250 17.55 -1.23 2.71
CA CYS A 250 17.16 -0.21 3.68
C CYS A 250 17.09 1.18 3.01
N PRO A 251 15.92 1.83 2.96
CA PRO A 251 15.79 3.22 2.52
C PRO A 251 16.26 4.18 3.64
N VAL A 252 17.57 4.28 3.84
CA VAL A 252 18.19 5.00 4.99
C VAL A 252 17.70 6.42 5.22
N ARG A 253 17.26 7.13 4.17
CA ARG A 253 16.70 8.48 4.28
C ARG A 253 15.30 8.50 4.88
N CYS A 254 14.46 7.53 4.53
CA CYS A 254 13.12 7.35 5.11
C CYS A 254 13.19 6.81 6.54
N ALA A 255 14.26 6.08 6.89
CA ALA A 255 14.40 5.46 8.21
C ALA A 255 14.96 6.40 9.29
N ARG A 256 15.33 7.63 8.93
CA ARG A 256 15.81 8.64 9.89
C ARG A 256 14.63 9.47 10.39
N PRO A 257 14.54 9.76 11.71
CA PRO A 257 13.61 10.76 12.21
C PRO A 257 13.83 12.09 11.48
N SER A 258 12.74 12.75 11.08
CA SER A 258 12.83 14.13 10.59
C SER A 258 13.40 15.01 11.70
N VAL A 259 14.55 15.63 11.45
CA VAL A 259 15.06 16.67 12.36
C VAL A 259 14.11 17.84 12.20
N ALA A 260 13.33 18.14 13.23
CA ALA A 260 12.47 19.32 13.24
C ALA A 260 13.31 20.52 12.81
N ARG A 261 12.86 21.25 11.77
CA ARG A 261 13.43 22.55 11.48
C ARG A 261 13.13 23.39 12.72
N ALA A 262 14.18 23.81 13.43
CA ALA A 262 14.04 24.90 14.37
C ALA A 262 13.59 26.10 13.54
N ASP A 263 12.32 26.45 13.67
CA ASP A 263 11.81 27.70 13.13
C ASP A 263 12.67 28.82 13.70
N SER A 264 13.34 29.53 12.79
CA SER A 264 14.08 30.72 13.13
C SER A 264 13.05 31.83 13.22
N ASP A 265 12.71 32.23 14.44
CA ASP A 265 11.99 33.48 14.74
C ASP A 265 12.69 34.70 14.12
#